data_AF-A0A7J9H2A2-F1
#
_entry.id   AF-A0A7J9H2A2-F1
#
_cell.length_a   1.000
_cell.length_b   1.000
_cell.length_c   1.000
_cell.angle_alpha   90.00
_cell.angle_beta   90.00
_cell.angle_gamma   90.00
#
_symmetry.space_group_name_H-M   'P 1'
#
loop_
_entity.id
_entity.type
_entity.pdbx_description
1 polymer ?
#
loop_
_entity_poly.entity_id
_entity_poly.type
_entity_poly.pdbx_seq_one_letter_code
_entity_poly.pdbx_strand_id
1 'polypeptide(L)' 'HLSSGIFDNLSKLRVLNLRANNISGRIPNSLIKCKELTYLSLHNNSLEGSILLEIGNLTKLEF' A
#
# COMPACT_ATOMS: atom_id res chain seq x y z
N HIS A 1 4.82 -5.86 10.66
CA HIS A 1 5.48 -5.97 9.34
C HIS A 1 4.50 -6.52 8.31
N LEU A 2 4.44 -5.95 7.10
CA LEU A 2 3.64 -6.48 5.99
C LEU A 2 4.44 -7.54 5.23
N SER A 3 3.85 -8.72 4.98
CA SER A 3 4.51 -9.78 4.22
C SER A 3 4.52 -9.44 2.72
N SER A 4 5.51 -9.96 1.99
CA SER A 4 5.78 -9.62 0.59
C SER A 4 4.58 -9.83 -0.35
N GLY A 5 3.81 -10.89 -0.16
CA GLY A 5 2.68 -11.27 -1.02
C GLY A 5 1.29 -10.91 -0.47
N ILE A 6 1.20 -10.10 0.59
CA ILE A 6 -0.09 -9.86 1.28
C ILE A 6 -1.18 -9.26 0.37
N PHE A 7 -0.79 -8.57 -0.71
CA PHE A 7 -1.71 -7.93 -1.65
C PHE A 7 -1.88 -8.69 -2.98
N ASP A 8 -1.27 -9.88 -3.13
CA ASP A 8 -1.18 -10.56 -4.43
C ASP A 8 -2.54 -10.89 -5.06
N ASN A 9 -3.55 -11.16 -4.23
CA ASN A 9 -4.89 -11.54 -4.65
C ASN A 9 -5.95 -10.45 -4.37
N LEU A 10 -5.51 -9.22 -4.11
CA LEU A 10 -6.37 -8.10 -3.75
C LEU A 10 -6.58 -7.13 -4.93
N SER A 11 -6.71 -7.66 -6.16
CA SER A 11 -6.82 -6.86 -7.39
C SER A 11 -8.04 -5.92 -7.42
N LYS A 12 -9.10 -6.25 -6.66
CA LYS A 12 -10.33 -5.44 -6.52
C LYS A 12 -10.33 -4.52 -5.30
N LEU A 13 -9.24 -4.45 -4.54
CA LEU A 13 -9.16 -3.60 -3.35
C LEU A 13 -9.22 -2.13 -3.76
N ARG A 14 -10.19 -1.41 -3.20
CA ARG A 14 -10.41 0.02 -3.47
C ARG A 14 -9.86 0.92 -2.37
N VAL A 15 -9.95 0.47 -1.12
CA VAL A 15 -9.57 1.27 0.05
C VAL A 15 -8.61 0.46 0.90
N LEU A 16 -7.43 1.01 1.16
CA LEU A 16 -6.49 0.49 2.13
C LEU A 16 -6.18 1.58 3.16
N ASN A 17 -6.74 1.40 4.36
CA ASN A 17 -6.48 2.29 5.49
C ASN A 17 -5.78 1.49 6.60
N LEU A 18 -4.49 1.76 6.76
CA LEU A 18 -3.65 1.19 7.82
C LEU A 18 -3.11 2.29 8.75
N ARG A 19 -3.74 3.48 8.74
CA ARG A 19 -3.34 4.62 9.56
C ARG A 19 -3.27 4.25 11.04
N ALA A 20 -2.29 4.82 11.75
CA ALA A 20 -2.19 4.76 13.22
C ALA A 20 -2.09 3.32 13.75
N ASN A 21 -1.16 2.57 13.17
CA ASN A 21 -0.78 1.23 13.65
C ASN A 21 0.71 1.20 13.98
N ASN A 22 1.16 0.07 14.53
CA ASN A 22 2.59 -0.18 14.81
C ASN A 22 3.24 -1.00 13.67
N ILE A 23 2.84 -0.77 12.41
CA ILE A 23 3.39 -1.51 11.28
C ILE A 23 4.80 -1.01 11.01
N SER A 24 5.76 -1.92 11.07
CA SER A 24 7.17 -1.65 10.80
C SER A 24 7.65 -2.16 9.44
N GLY A 25 8.75 -1.55 8.98
CA GLY A 25 9.54 -1.89 7.79
C GLY A 25 8.92 -1.48 6.45
N ARG A 26 9.34 -2.14 5.36
CA ARG A 26 9.03 -1.66 3.99
C ARG A 26 7.62 -2.03 3.52
N ILE A 27 7.04 -1.16 2.69
CA ILE A 27 5.81 -1.44 1.96
C ILE A 27 6.12 -2.50 0.88
N PRO A 28 5.37 -3.61 0.81
CA PRO A 28 5.65 -4.67 -0.15
C PRO A 28 5.21 -4.26 -1.57
N ASN A 29 6.01 -4.64 -2.56
CA ASN A 29 5.72 -4.35 -3.98
C ASN A 29 4.39 -4.94 -4.45
N SER A 30 3.86 -5.98 -3.79
CA SER A 30 2.53 -6.51 -4.12
C SER A 30 1.42 -5.46 -4.05
N LEU A 31 1.59 -4.36 -3.31
CA LEU A 31 0.62 -3.25 -3.27
C LEU A 31 0.31 -2.70 -4.68
N ILE A 32 1.30 -2.68 -5.59
CA ILE A 32 1.13 -2.16 -6.97
C ILE A 32 0.19 -3.01 -7.83
N LYS A 33 -0.19 -4.22 -7.37
CA LYS A 33 -1.17 -5.11 -8.01
C LYS A 33 -2.61 -4.70 -7.72
N CYS A 34 -2.86 -3.87 -6.71
CA CYS A 34 -4.18 -3.35 -6.38
C CYS A 34 -4.57 -2.22 -7.36
N LYS A 35 -4.79 -2.55 -8.64
CA LYS A 35 -5.05 -1.55 -9.70
C LYS A 35 -6.34 -0.76 -9.52
N GLU A 36 -7.26 -1.27 -8.70
CA GLU A 36 -8.52 -0.61 -8.35
C GLU A 36 -8.43 0.30 -7.11
N LEU A 37 -7.23 0.47 -6.53
CA LEU A 37 -7.05 1.24 -5.31
C LEU A 37 -7.32 2.73 -5.57
N THR A 38 -8.30 3.28 -4.86
CA THR A 38 -8.70 4.68 -4.90
C THR A 38 -8.26 5.45 -3.66
N TYR A 39 -8.03 4.76 -2.54
CA TYR A 39 -7.59 5.38 -1.29
C TYR A 39 -6.49 4.56 -0.62
N LEU A 40 -5.40 5.23 -0.25
CA LEU A 40 -4.27 4.65 0.47
C LEU A 40 -3.87 5.55 1.65
N SER A 41 -4.00 5.04 2.87
CA SER A 41 -3.53 5.73 4.07
C SER A 41 -2.62 4.82 4.89
N LEU A 42 -1.36 5.24 5.03
CA LEU A 42 -0.30 4.49 5.72
C LEU A 42 0.37 5.30 6.84
N HIS A 43 -0.03 6.56 7.06
CA HIS A 43 0.65 7.44 8.01
C HIS A 43 0.45 7.03 9.46
N ASN A 44 1.31 7.54 10.34
CA ASN A 44 1.39 7.14 11.74
C ASN A 44 1.65 5.63 11.90
N ASN A 45 2.72 5.17 11.26
CA ASN A 45 3.30 3.83 11.37
C ASN A 45 4.84 3.95 11.44
N SER A 46 5.53 2.86 11.72
CA SER A 46 7.01 2.77 11.73
C SER A 46 7.55 2.22 10.40
N LEU A 47 6.95 2.63 9.28
CA LEU A 47 7.36 2.17 7.96
C LEU A 47 8.73 2.75 7.58
N GLU A 48 9.54 1.95 6.90
CA GLU A 48 10.90 2.28 6.48
C GLU A 48 11.04 2.24 4.96
N GLY A 49 12.06 2.91 4.44
CA GLY A 49 12.33 3.01 3.00
C GLY A 49 11.49 4.09 2.31
N SER A 50 11.74 4.28 1.01
CA SER A 50 10.98 5.21 0.18
C SER A 50 9.67 4.59 -0.29
N ILE A 51 8.69 5.45 -0.61
CA ILE A 51 7.54 5.03 -1.41
C ILE A 51 8.07 4.47 -2.74
N LEU A 52 7.52 3.35 -3.18
CA LEU A 52 7.92 2.71 -4.44
C LEU A 52 7.64 3.67 -5.60
N LEU A 53 8.60 3.88 -6.51
CA LEU A 53 8.39 4.70 -7.71
C LEU A 53 7.17 4.20 -8.52
N GLU A 54 6.95 2.90 -8.49
CA GLU A 54 5.83 2.20 -9.12
C GLU A 54 4.46 2.54 -8.52
N ILE A 55 4.39 3.26 -7.39
CA ILE A 55 3.12 3.74 -6.83
C ILE A 55 2.38 4.64 -7.83
N GLY A 56 3.11 5.33 -8.73
CA GLY A 56 2.52 6.10 -9.83
C GLY A 56 1.71 5.26 -10.82
N ASN A 57 1.86 3.92 -10.82
CA ASN A 57 1.05 3.01 -11.63
C ASN A 57 -0.33 2.72 -11.01
N LEU A 58 -0.62 3.23 -9.82
CA LEU A 58 -1.94 3.18 -9.19
C LEU A 58 -2.71 4.44 -9.62
N THR A 59 -3.05 4.50 -10.91
CA THR A 59 -3.64 5.68 -11.56
C THR A 59 -5.04 6.06 -11.07
N LYS A 60 -5.67 5.18 -10.29
CA LYS A 60 -6.98 5.41 -9.66
C LYS A 60 -6.87 5.99 -8.25
N LEU A 61 -5.67 6.12 -7.68
CA LEU A 61 -5.50 6.75 -6.37
C LEU A 61 -5.92 8.21 -6.45
N GLU A 62 -6.87 8.57 -5.59
CA GLU A 62 -7.38 9.91 -5.40
C GLU A 62 -6.79 10.51 -4.10
N PHE A 63 -6.85 11.83 -3.98
CA PHE A 63 -6.27 12.60 -2.87
C PHE A 63 -6.99 12.37 -1.53
#